data_AF-A0A1X3CVV1-F1
#
_entry.id   AF-A0A1X3CVV1-F1
#
_cell.length_a   1.000
_cell.length_b   1.000
_cell.length_c   1.000
_cell.angle_alpha   90.00
_cell.angle_beta   90.00
_cell.angle_gamma   90.00
#
_symmetry.space_group_name_H-M   'P 1'
#
loop_
_entity.id
_entity.type
_entity.pdbx_description
1 polymer ?
#
loop_
_entity_poly.entity_id
_entity_poly.type
_entity_poly.pdbx_seq_one_letter_code
_entity_poly.pdbx_strand_id
1 'polypeptide(L)'
;ADGSYSVDVPNALPDGNYGVTATVSDKAGNSATAEDKEGNVVDTTAPSISVDAPDNSSDNTPTISGKTDAPEGSVVTVVVTGSDGQSQTVTATVKADGTYSVDVPN
;
A
#
# COMPACT_ATOMS: atom_id res chain seq x y z
N ALA A 1 -2.92 -18.93 35.51
CA ALA A 1 -2.80 -17.72 34.68
C ALA A 1 -1.48 -17.80 33.95
N ASP A 2 -1.46 -17.48 32.66
CA ASP A 2 -0.29 -17.54 31.78
C ASP A 2 0.48 -16.22 31.72
N GLY A 3 -0.09 -15.12 32.26
CA GLY A 3 0.57 -13.82 32.37
C GLY A 3 0.34 -12.89 31.17
N SER A 4 -0.56 -13.25 30.24
CA SER A 4 -0.86 -12.48 29.04
C SER A 4 -1.72 -11.24 29.33
N TYR A 5 -1.53 -10.15 28.57
CA TYR A 5 -2.34 -8.92 28.62
C TYR A 5 -2.56 -8.33 27.23
N SER A 6 -3.63 -7.56 27.04
CA SER A 6 -3.93 -6.82 25.81
C SER A 6 -4.69 -5.53 26.13
N VAL A 7 -4.51 -4.50 25.32
CA VAL A 7 -5.21 -3.22 25.42
C VAL A 7 -5.42 -2.63 24.03
N ASP A 8 -6.59 -2.05 23.80
CA ASP A 8 -6.87 -1.33 22.57
C ASP A 8 -6.37 0.12 22.66
N VAL A 9 -5.88 0.65 21.54
CA VAL A 9 -5.52 2.07 21.44
C VAL A 9 -6.80 2.86 21.15
N PRO A 10 -7.26 3.74 22.07
CA PRO A 10 -8.58 4.39 21.95
C PRO A 10 -8.64 5.49 20.89
N ASN A 11 -7.49 6.00 20.45
CA ASN A 11 -7.38 7.06 19.46
C ASN A 11 -6.41 6.66 18.36
N ALA A 12 -6.73 7.02 17.12
CA ALA A 12 -5.82 6.81 16.00
C ALA A 12 -4.49 7.55 16.26
N LEU A 13 -3.39 6.87 15.95
CA LEU A 13 -2.07 7.46 15.92
C LEU A 13 -1.86 8.18 14.57
N PRO A 14 -1.10 9.28 14.53
CA PRO A 14 -0.71 9.90 13.27
C PRO A 14 0.24 8.97 12.50
N ASP A 15 0.31 9.17 11.18
CA ASP A 15 1.31 8.54 10.34
C ASP A 15 2.74 8.87 10.83
N GLY A 16 3.62 7.89 10.74
CA GLY A 16 5.01 7.98 11.18
C GLY A 16 5.39 6.97 12.25
N ASN A 17 6.60 7.13 12.80
CA ASN A 17 7.14 6.22 13.80
C ASN A 17 6.42 6.35 15.15
N TYR A 18 6.19 5.23 15.82
CA TYR A 18 5.68 5.20 17.19
C TYR A 18 6.48 4.24 18.07
N GLY A 19 6.36 4.42 19.39
CA GLY A 19 7.00 3.56 20.38
C GLY A 19 5.99 3.10 21.42
N VAL A 20 6.24 1.92 21.98
CA VAL A 20 5.42 1.28 23.01
C VAL A 20 6.27 1.11 24.26
N THR A 21 5.71 1.45 25.42
CA THR A 21 6.31 1.19 26.73
C THR A 21 5.28 0.51 27.62
N ALA A 22 5.65 -0.62 28.21
CA ALA A 22 4.85 -1.35 29.19
C ALA A 22 5.55 -1.35 30.54
N THR A 23 4.83 -1.05 31.62
CA THR A 23 5.36 -1.05 32.99
C THR A 23 4.42 -1.84 33.90
N VAL A 24 5.00 -2.67 34.76
CA VAL A 24 4.28 -3.44 35.79
C VAL A 24 4.90 -3.21 37.16
N SER A 25 4.08 -3.24 38.21
CA SER A 25 4.53 -3.20 39.61
C SER A 25 3.90 -4.34 40.40
N ASP A 26 4.66 -4.96 41.29
CA ASP A 26 4.14 -5.95 42.23
C ASP A 26 3.69 -5.31 43.57
N LYS A 27 3.13 -6.13 44.48
CA LYS A 27 2.64 -5.68 45.80
C LYS A 27 3.77 -5.34 46.78
N ALA A 28 4.98 -5.85 46.56
CA ALA A 28 6.14 -5.56 47.38
C ALA A 28 6.84 -4.25 46.97
N GLY A 29 6.45 -3.67 45.82
CA GLY A 29 6.98 -2.42 45.29
C GLY A 29 8.07 -2.59 44.23
N ASN A 30 8.29 -3.80 43.71
CA ASN A 30 9.20 -4.01 42.58
C ASN A 30 8.52 -3.62 41.27
N SER A 31 9.28 -3.07 40.32
CA SER A 31 8.77 -2.70 38.99
C SER A 31 9.61 -3.30 37.87
N ALA A 32 8.99 -3.50 36.71
CA ALA A 32 9.66 -3.88 35.47
C ALA A 32 9.09 -3.07 34.31
N THR A 33 9.95 -2.73 33.34
CA THR A 33 9.61 -1.97 32.14
C THR A 33 10.12 -2.70 30.90
N ALA A 34 9.31 -2.72 29.85
CA ALA A 34 9.67 -3.19 28.51
C ALA A 34 9.37 -2.10 27.48
N GLU A 35 10.18 -2.01 26.43
CA GLU A 35 10.03 -1.03 25.36
C GLU A 35 10.10 -1.72 23.99
N ASP A 36 9.30 -1.24 23.05
CA ASP A 36 9.34 -1.60 21.64
C ASP A 36 9.27 -0.33 20.77
N LYS A 37 10.34 -0.05 20.02
CA LYS A 37 10.55 1.24 19.33
C LYS A 37 11.03 1.07 17.89
N GLU A 38 11.46 -0.13 17.49
CA GLU A 38 12.15 -0.34 16.21
C GLU A 38 11.18 -0.88 15.16
N GLY A 39 11.11 -0.22 13.99
CA GLY A 39 10.28 -0.67 12.86
C GLY A 39 8.78 -0.39 12.99
N ASN A 40 8.34 0.13 14.14
CA ASN A 40 6.96 0.55 14.37
C ASN A 40 6.63 1.81 13.56
N VAL A 41 5.71 1.70 12.60
CA VAL A 41 5.24 2.80 11.75
C VAL A 41 3.73 2.68 11.52
N VAL A 42 3.04 3.81 11.60
CA VAL A 42 1.68 3.95 11.06
C VAL A 42 1.79 4.58 9.69
N ASP A 43 1.17 3.95 8.69
CA ASP A 43 1.08 4.48 7.33
C ASP A 43 -0.36 4.28 6.84
N THR A 44 -1.10 5.38 6.76
CA THR A 44 -2.49 5.42 6.27
C THR A 44 -2.60 6.10 4.91
N THR A 45 -1.47 6.53 4.34
CA THR A 45 -1.45 7.27 3.08
C THR A 45 -1.55 6.29 1.91
N ALA A 46 -2.67 6.34 1.20
CA ALA A 46 -2.85 5.54 0.00
C ALA A 46 -1.96 6.04 -1.15
N PRO A 47 -1.49 5.15 -2.04
CA PRO A 47 -0.76 5.56 -3.22
C PRO A 47 -1.65 6.35 -4.20
N SER A 48 -1.07 7.31 -4.89
CA SER A 48 -1.67 8.00 -6.03
C SER A 48 -1.38 7.25 -7.33
N ILE A 49 -2.31 7.30 -8.28
CA ILE A 49 -2.15 6.67 -9.60
C ILE A 49 -2.90 7.47 -10.68
N SER A 50 -2.31 7.58 -11.86
CA SER A 50 -2.90 8.16 -13.07
C SER A 50 -2.80 7.18 -14.22
N VAL A 51 -3.82 7.13 -15.06
CA VAL A 51 -3.84 6.34 -16.30
C VAL A 51 -3.97 7.27 -17.50
N ASP A 52 -3.23 6.96 -18.56
CA ASP A 52 -3.25 7.66 -19.83
C ASP A 52 -3.39 6.63 -20.96
N ALA A 53 -4.44 6.81 -21.75
CA ALA A 53 -4.74 6.00 -22.91
C ALA A 53 -4.59 6.87 -24.17
N PRO A 54 -4.10 6.31 -25.28
CA PRO A 54 -3.95 7.07 -26.52
C PRO A 54 -5.31 7.53 -27.04
N ASP A 55 -5.31 8.67 -27.73
CA ASP A 55 -6.50 9.18 -28.43
C ASP A 55 -6.89 8.24 -29.59
N ASN A 56 -8.01 8.55 -30.23
CA ASN A 56 -8.56 7.85 -31.39
C ASN A 56 -7.48 7.41 -32.41
N SER A 57 -7.31 6.09 -32.52
CA SER A 57 -6.30 5.47 -33.39
C SER A 57 -6.90 4.31 -34.19
N SER A 58 -6.12 3.79 -35.13
CA SER A 58 -6.43 2.53 -35.84
C SER A 58 -5.72 1.32 -35.21
N ASP A 59 -5.12 1.53 -34.03
CA ASP A 59 -4.43 0.49 -33.26
C ASP A 59 -5.43 -0.21 -32.33
N ASN A 60 -5.62 -1.51 -32.56
CA ASN A 60 -6.49 -2.35 -31.73
C ASN A 60 -5.78 -2.89 -30.49
N THR A 61 -4.48 -2.63 -30.35
CA THR A 61 -3.61 -3.05 -29.24
C THR A 61 -2.92 -1.85 -28.58
N PRO A 62 -3.65 -0.82 -28.15
CA PRO A 62 -3.04 0.42 -27.68
C PRO A 62 -2.14 0.17 -26.47
N THR A 63 -1.05 0.93 -26.38
CA THR A 63 -0.24 1.04 -25.17
C THR A 63 -0.96 1.92 -24.16
N ILE A 64 -1.29 1.38 -22.99
CA ILE A 64 -1.77 2.15 -21.84
C ILE A 64 -0.59 2.49 -20.95
N SER A 65 -0.48 3.75 -20.55
CA SER A 65 0.59 4.23 -19.69
C SER A 65 0.05 4.98 -18.47
N GLY A 66 0.94 5.36 -17.56
CA GLY A 66 0.56 6.08 -16.37
C GLY A 66 1.70 6.31 -15.40
N LYS A 67 1.35 6.87 -14.25
CA LYS A 67 2.26 7.14 -13.14
C LYS A 67 1.62 6.76 -11.82
N THR A 68 2.45 6.38 -10.85
CA THR A 68 2.05 6.14 -9.45
C THR A 68 3.23 6.44 -8.54
N ASP A 69 2.95 6.74 -7.27
CA ASP A 69 3.95 6.82 -6.21
C ASP A 69 4.13 5.50 -5.45
N ALA A 70 3.42 4.43 -5.87
CA ALA A 70 3.66 3.10 -5.35
C ALA A 70 5.13 2.69 -5.57
N PRO A 71 5.72 1.87 -4.68
CA PRO A 71 7.11 1.45 -4.79
C PRO A 71 7.42 0.78 -6.13
N GLU A 72 8.65 0.97 -6.63
CA GLU A 72 9.16 0.21 -7.78
C GLU A 72 8.95 -1.30 -7.58
N GLY A 73 8.55 -2.00 -8.65
CA GLY A 73 8.22 -3.42 -8.59
C GLY A 73 6.77 -3.71 -8.22
N SER A 74 5.99 -2.70 -7.79
CA SER A 74 4.55 -2.85 -7.58
C SER A 74 3.84 -3.24 -8.88
N VAL A 75 2.77 -4.05 -8.76
CA VAL A 75 1.97 -4.49 -9.90
C VAL A 75 0.77 -3.55 -10.07
N VAL A 76 0.66 -2.97 -11.26
CA VAL A 76 -0.51 -2.20 -11.70
C VAL A 76 -1.39 -3.10 -12.56
N THR A 77 -2.66 -3.23 -12.18
CA THR A 77 -3.67 -3.95 -12.96
C THR A 77 -4.50 -2.96 -13.76
N VAL A 78 -4.53 -3.12 -15.08
CA VAL A 78 -5.31 -2.28 -16.00
C VAL A 78 -6.43 -3.13 -16.59
N VAL A 79 -7.66 -2.64 -16.48
CA VAL A 79 -8.84 -3.25 -17.10
C VAL A 79 -9.29 -2.36 -18.24
N VAL A 80 -9.31 -2.91 -19.46
CA VAL A 80 -9.73 -2.22 -20.67
C VAL A 80 -11.06 -2.81 -21.12
N THR A 81 -12.12 -2.00 -21.06
CA THR A 81 -13.46 -2.41 -21.49
C THR A 81 -13.77 -1.81 -22.86
N GLY A 82 -13.99 -2.67 -23.84
CA GLY A 82 -14.38 -2.29 -25.20
C GLY A 82 -15.84 -1.82 -25.29
N SER A 83 -16.19 -1.22 -26.43
CA SER A 83 -17.56 -0.74 -26.70
C SER A 83 -18.59 -1.88 -26.82
N ASP A 84 -18.13 -3.10 -27.07
CA ASP A 84 -18.93 -4.33 -27.07
C ASP A 84 -19.20 -4.87 -25.65
N GLY A 85 -18.63 -4.23 -24.61
CA GLY A 85 -18.74 -4.62 -23.21
C GLY A 85 -17.74 -5.69 -22.78
N GLN A 86 -16.91 -6.19 -23.70
CA GLN A 86 -15.86 -7.16 -23.36
C GLN A 86 -14.71 -6.45 -22.65
N SER A 87 -14.18 -7.08 -21.61
CA SER A 87 -13.06 -6.53 -20.83
C SER A 87 -11.82 -7.40 -20.94
N GLN A 88 -10.68 -6.75 -21.06
CA GLN A 88 -9.35 -7.34 -21.03
C GLN A 88 -8.60 -6.84 -19.81
N THR A 89 -7.95 -7.75 -19.09
CA THR A 89 -7.12 -7.39 -17.93
C THR A 89 -5.67 -7.63 -18.29
N VAL A 90 -4.86 -6.58 -18.15
CA VAL A 90 -3.41 -6.61 -18.36
C VAL A 90 -2.70 -6.07 -17.13
N THR A 91 -1.43 -6.42 -16.96
CA THR A 91 -0.63 -5.97 -15.82
C THR A 91 0.66 -5.30 -16.27
N ALA A 92 1.06 -4.27 -15.54
CA ALA A 92 2.32 -3.56 -15.69
C ALA A 92 3.06 -3.56 -14.36
N THR A 93 4.37 -3.35 -14.40
CA THR A 93 5.19 -3.14 -13.20
C THR A 93 5.61 -1.68 -13.12
N VAL A 94 5.51 -1.10 -11.92
CA VAL A 94 6.00 0.25 -11.64
C VAL A 94 7.52 0.28 -11.76
N LYS A 95 8.04 1.17 -12.60
CA LYS A 95 9.47 1.40 -12.78
C LYS A 95 10.03 2.33 -11.71
N ALA A 96 11.36 2.42 -11.61
CA ALA A 96 12.06 3.31 -10.67
C ALA A 96 11.63 4.80 -10.74
N ASP A 97 11.14 5.26 -11.89
CA ASP A 97 10.66 6.63 -12.09
C ASP A 97 9.16 6.83 -11.79
N GLY A 98 8.51 5.80 -11.22
CA GLY A 98 7.08 5.80 -10.91
C GLY A 98 6.17 5.59 -12.14
N THR A 99 6.73 5.37 -13.33
CA THR A 99 5.93 5.10 -14.54
C THR A 99 5.56 3.63 -14.66
N TYR A 100 4.44 3.36 -15.34
CA TYR A 100 4.08 2.03 -15.80
C TYR A 100 3.55 2.12 -17.24
N SER A 101 3.65 1.02 -17.99
CA SER A 101 3.16 0.92 -19.36
C SER A 101 2.88 -0.53 -19.72
N VAL A 102 1.81 -0.77 -20.47
CA VAL A 102 1.40 -2.11 -20.91
C VAL A 102 0.59 -2.03 -22.19
N ASP A 103 0.85 -2.96 -23.12
CA ASP A 103 0.06 -3.08 -24.35
C ASP A 103 -1.19 -3.91 -24.11
N VAL A 104 -2.30 -3.51 -24.71
CA VAL A 104 -3.53 -4.29 -24.72
C VAL A 104 -3.38 -5.41 -25.77
N PRO A 105 -3.56 -6.70 -25.41
CA PRO A 105 -3.49 -7.79 -26.38
C PRO A 105 -4.71 -7.81 -27.33
N ASN A 106 -4.54 -8.45 -28.48
CA ASN A 106 -5.63 -8.79 -29.41
C ASN A 106 -6.44 -9.99 -28.92
#